data_AF-A0A8T1QDP4-F1
#
_entry.id   AF-A0A8T1QDP4-F1
#
_cell.length_a   1.000
_cell.length_b   1.000
_cell.length_c   1.000
_cell.angle_alpha   90.00
_cell.angle_beta   90.00
_cell.angle_gamma   90.00
#
_symmetry.space_group_name_H-M   'P 1'
#
loop_
_entity.id
_entity.type
_entity.pdbx_description
1 polymer ?
#
loop_
_entity_poly.entity_id
_entity_poly.type
_entity_poly.pdbx_seq_one_letter_code
_entity_poly.pdbx_strand_id
1 'polypeptide(L)'
;MEMPRSEPLSPPNKQIFILSGQSNMSGRGGVTKHHLWDGVVPPECHPNPSILRLSADLQWEPAGEPLHADIDTKKVCGIGPGMSFANAVRERVEGGAVVGLVPCAVGGTALKEWARGEHLYESMVRRARESVKGGGEIRALLWYQGESDTYHQHDAEAYQGRMEILINNVREDLGLPLLPIIQVAIVSGDGRYIEKVRESQLRINLPKVVCIDAKGLELKGDHLHLTTESQVRLGHMLAEAYLTNFDPSPLASSSSASEP
;
A
#
# COMPACT_ATOMS: atom_id res chain seq x y z
N MET A 1 46.88 -11.81 -3.73
CA MET A 1 45.61 -12.57 -3.84
C MET A 1 44.54 -11.63 -3.30
N GLU A 2 43.83 -10.97 -4.21
CA GLU A 2 42.76 -10.04 -3.86
C GLU A 2 41.45 -10.83 -3.85
N MET A 3 40.72 -10.81 -2.73
CA MET A 3 39.42 -11.46 -2.61
C MET A 3 38.40 -10.68 -3.46
N PRO A 4 37.54 -11.35 -4.24
CA PRO A 4 36.52 -10.65 -5.00
C PRO A 4 35.49 -10.05 -4.05
N ARG A 5 35.22 -8.75 -4.19
CA ARG A 5 34.09 -8.08 -3.54
C ARG A 5 32.80 -8.75 -4.03
N SER A 6 31.98 -9.21 -3.10
CA SER A 6 30.61 -9.65 -3.39
C SER A 6 29.80 -8.44 -3.84
N GLU A 7 29.42 -8.39 -5.11
CA GLU A 7 28.35 -7.49 -5.56
C GLU A 7 27.03 -7.92 -4.89
N PRO A 8 26.17 -6.98 -4.47
CA PRO A 8 24.85 -7.35 -4.01
C PRO A 8 24.04 -7.85 -5.21
N LEU A 9 23.74 -9.15 -5.20
CA LEU A 9 22.77 -9.80 -6.08
C LEU A 9 21.38 -9.22 -5.80
N SER A 10 21.09 -8.04 -6.35
CA SER A 10 19.70 -7.68 -6.57
C SER A 10 19.13 -8.66 -7.60
N PRO A 11 18.09 -9.42 -7.26
CA PRO A 11 17.48 -10.30 -8.25
C PRO A 11 16.94 -9.46 -9.41
N PRO A 12 17.23 -9.84 -10.67
CA PRO A 12 16.88 -9.04 -11.86
C PRO A 12 15.37 -8.90 -12.11
N ASN A 13 14.51 -9.39 -11.21
CA ASN A 13 13.06 -9.40 -11.34
C ASN A 13 12.36 -8.99 -10.03
N LYS A 14 12.67 -7.78 -9.54
CA LYS A 14 11.98 -7.20 -8.35
C LYS A 14 10.76 -6.40 -8.78
N GLN A 15 9.58 -6.81 -8.33
CA GLN A 15 8.32 -6.10 -8.52
C GLN A 15 8.03 -5.21 -7.31
N ILE A 16 8.07 -3.90 -7.51
CA ILE A 16 8.06 -2.92 -6.41
C ILE A 16 6.67 -2.28 -6.27
N PHE A 17 6.17 -2.23 -5.04
CA PHE A 17 4.88 -1.65 -4.69
C PHE A 17 5.07 -0.55 -3.64
N ILE A 18 4.54 0.63 -3.94
CA ILE A 18 4.55 1.76 -3.00
C ILE A 18 3.31 1.63 -2.12
N LEU A 19 3.50 1.68 -0.80
CA LEU A 19 2.41 1.60 0.19
C LEU A 19 2.27 2.97 0.85
N SER A 20 1.24 3.74 0.48
CA SER A 20 1.10 5.12 0.96
C SER A 20 -0.32 5.49 1.35
N GLY A 21 -0.45 6.63 2.01
CA GLY A 21 -1.69 7.10 2.62
C GLY A 21 -1.54 7.32 4.12
N GLN A 22 -2.54 6.94 4.91
CA GLN A 22 -2.55 7.19 6.36
C GLN A 22 -2.55 5.92 7.23
N SER A 23 -3.08 6.01 8.46
CA SER A 23 -2.96 4.99 9.50
C SER A 23 -3.51 3.63 9.10
N ASN A 24 -4.57 3.54 8.28
CA ASN A 24 -5.06 2.25 7.81
C ASN A 24 -4.17 1.61 6.72
N MET A 25 -3.34 2.37 5.98
CA MET A 25 -2.24 1.80 5.17
C MET A 25 -1.04 1.45 6.05
N SER A 26 -0.66 2.37 6.95
CA SER A 26 0.48 2.20 7.85
C SER A 26 0.35 0.95 8.73
N GLY A 27 -0.88 0.68 9.18
CA GLY A 27 -1.24 -0.51 9.94
C GLY A 27 -1.53 -0.20 11.40
N ARG A 28 -2.69 -0.65 11.88
CA ARG A 28 -3.16 -0.52 13.27
C ARG A 28 -3.85 -1.78 13.80
N GLY A 29 -3.91 -2.85 12.99
CA GLY A 29 -4.42 -4.14 13.42
C GLY A 29 -3.60 -4.65 14.62
N GLY A 30 -4.28 -5.15 15.64
CA GLY A 30 -3.65 -5.64 16.88
C GLY A 30 -3.09 -4.55 17.81
N VAL A 31 -3.14 -3.26 17.44
CA VAL A 31 -2.71 -2.18 18.35
C VAL A 31 -3.79 -1.94 19.40
N THR A 32 -3.45 -2.17 20.66
CA THR A 32 -4.35 -2.04 21.81
C THR A 32 -4.55 -0.58 22.23
N LYS A 33 -5.52 -0.34 23.12
CA LYS A 33 -5.77 0.98 23.75
C LYS A 33 -4.58 1.55 24.52
N HIS A 34 -3.60 0.71 24.88
CA HIS A 34 -2.38 1.12 25.58
C HIS A 34 -1.24 1.50 24.62
N HIS A 35 -1.54 1.65 23.32
CA HIS A 35 -0.54 1.90 22.29
C HIS A 35 0.55 0.82 22.25
N LEU A 36 0.14 -0.44 22.39
CA LEU A 36 1.00 -1.61 22.24
C LEU A 36 0.41 -2.51 21.17
N TRP A 37 1.23 -2.93 20.20
CA TRP A 37 0.85 -4.00 19.28
C TRP A 37 0.89 -5.34 20.00
N ASP A 38 -0.11 -6.19 19.79
CA ASP A 38 -0.24 -7.51 20.41
C ASP A 38 0.79 -8.53 19.89
N GLY A 39 1.49 -8.23 18.80
CA GLY A 39 2.49 -9.10 18.19
C GLY A 39 1.90 -10.30 17.43
N VAL A 40 0.57 -10.33 17.24
CA VAL A 40 -0.10 -11.40 16.51
C VAL A 40 0.02 -11.15 15.01
N VAL A 41 0.68 -12.08 14.31
CA VAL A 41 0.84 -12.05 12.86
C VAL A 41 0.06 -13.22 12.26
N PRO A 42 -1.00 -12.96 11.46
CA PRO A 42 -1.72 -14.00 10.75
C PRO A 42 -0.84 -14.75 9.74
N PRO A 43 -1.17 -16.02 9.39
CA PRO A 43 -0.42 -16.79 8.40
C PRO A 43 -0.23 -16.08 7.05
N GLU A 44 -1.25 -15.37 6.58
CA GLU A 44 -1.26 -14.60 5.34
C GLU A 44 -0.26 -13.43 5.38
N CYS A 45 0.15 -13.00 6.57
CA CYS A 45 1.12 -11.93 6.80
C CYS A 45 2.52 -12.44 7.15
N HIS A 46 2.75 -13.76 7.16
CA HIS A 46 4.06 -14.31 7.50
C HIS A 46 5.15 -13.81 6.55
N PRO A 47 6.37 -13.59 7.07
CA PRO A 47 7.52 -13.17 6.27
C PRO A 47 7.93 -14.26 5.28
N ASN A 48 8.56 -13.85 4.18
CA ASN A 48 9.13 -14.78 3.19
C ASN A 48 10.40 -14.18 2.58
N PRO A 49 11.43 -14.99 2.28
CA PRO A 49 12.68 -14.50 1.68
C PRO A 49 12.53 -13.73 0.35
N SER A 50 11.46 -14.02 -0.40
CA SER A 50 11.13 -13.33 -1.66
C SER A 50 10.25 -12.09 -1.48
N ILE A 51 10.04 -11.62 -0.24
CA ILE A 51 9.34 -10.38 0.06
C ILE A 51 10.27 -9.47 0.87
N LEU A 52 10.58 -8.31 0.30
CA LEU A 52 11.49 -7.33 0.88
C LEU A 52 10.75 -6.04 1.21
N ARG A 53 11.28 -5.30 2.18
CA ARG A 53 10.82 -3.97 2.59
C ARG A 53 11.98 -2.98 2.43
N LEU A 54 11.70 -1.78 1.95
CA LEU A 54 12.66 -0.68 1.95
C LEU A 54 12.60 0.04 3.30
N SER A 55 13.65 -0.03 4.11
CA SER A 55 13.72 0.61 5.43
C SER A 55 13.81 2.14 5.34
N ALA A 56 13.72 2.82 6.48
CA ALA A 56 13.92 4.27 6.59
C ALA A 56 15.32 4.70 6.08
N ASP A 57 16.33 3.84 6.27
CA ASP A 57 17.72 4.02 5.82
C ASP A 57 17.93 3.67 4.34
N LEU A 58 16.84 3.46 3.60
CA LEU A 58 16.83 3.14 2.16
C LEU A 58 17.56 1.83 1.83
N GLN A 59 17.53 0.86 2.76
CA GLN A 59 18.08 -0.47 2.55
C GLN A 59 16.95 -1.49 2.37
N TRP A 60 17.14 -2.42 1.44
CA TRP A 60 16.24 -3.56 1.30
C TRP A 60 16.53 -4.58 2.38
N GLU A 61 15.51 -4.99 3.13
CA GLU A 61 15.57 -6.00 4.18
C GLU A 61 14.39 -6.99 4.04
N PRO A 62 14.44 -8.19 4.65
CA PRO A 62 13.29 -9.08 4.70
C PRO A 62 12.06 -8.37 5.28
N ALA A 63 10.92 -8.46 4.59
CA ALA A 63 9.71 -7.81 5.06
C ALA A 63 9.06 -8.58 6.22
N GLY A 64 8.67 -7.85 7.25
CA GLY A 64 7.85 -8.33 8.37
C GLY A 64 7.03 -7.19 8.97
N GLU A 65 5.88 -7.51 9.54
CA GLU A 65 5.05 -6.52 10.23
C GLU A 65 5.68 -6.07 11.57
N PRO A 66 5.47 -4.82 12.00
CA PRO A 66 4.72 -3.75 11.30
C PRO A 66 5.56 -3.05 10.23
N LEU A 67 5.08 -3.04 8.97
CA LEU A 67 5.86 -2.53 7.83
C LEU A 67 6.26 -1.05 7.90
N HIS A 68 5.53 -0.24 8.67
CA HIS A 68 5.75 1.20 8.80
C HIS A 68 6.41 1.62 10.12
N ALA A 69 6.95 0.69 10.92
CA ALA A 69 7.47 0.99 12.25
C ALA A 69 8.56 2.09 12.30
N ASP A 70 9.44 2.14 11.30
CA ASP A 70 10.49 3.17 11.14
C ASP A 70 10.08 4.32 10.20
N ILE A 71 8.86 4.28 9.65
CA ILE A 71 8.31 5.28 8.73
C ILE A 71 7.30 6.19 9.45
N ASP A 72 6.26 5.61 10.05
CA ASP A 72 5.22 6.32 10.82
C ASP A 72 5.62 6.42 12.31
N THR A 73 6.81 6.95 12.55
CA THR A 73 7.51 6.91 13.85
C THR A 73 6.81 7.60 15.02
N LYS A 74 5.81 8.45 14.74
CA LYS A 74 5.02 9.13 15.77
C LYS A 74 3.91 8.27 16.37
N LYS A 75 3.65 7.09 15.80
CA LYS A 75 2.53 6.22 16.15
C LYS A 75 2.99 4.78 16.28
N VAL A 76 2.35 4.03 17.16
CA VAL A 76 2.57 2.58 17.22
C VAL A 76 1.85 1.91 16.06
N CYS A 77 2.64 1.24 15.23
CA CYS A 77 2.17 0.49 14.08
C CYS A 77 1.81 -0.95 14.49
N GLY A 78 0.84 -1.53 13.78
CA GLY A 78 0.52 -2.95 13.84
C GLY A 78 0.30 -3.48 12.43
N ILE A 79 -0.56 -4.48 12.28
CA ILE A 79 -0.85 -5.07 10.97
C ILE A 79 -1.49 -4.03 10.03
N GLY A 80 -0.91 -3.88 8.84
CA GLY A 80 -1.49 -3.22 7.67
C GLY A 80 -1.80 -4.22 6.55
N PRO A 81 -2.19 -3.78 5.35
CA PRO A 81 -2.57 -4.69 4.27
C PRO A 81 -1.37 -5.19 3.45
N GLY A 82 -0.16 -4.70 3.74
CA GLY A 82 1.02 -4.86 2.87
C GLY A 82 1.53 -6.31 2.79
N MET A 83 1.66 -7.01 3.92
CA MET A 83 2.18 -8.38 3.90
C MET A 83 1.20 -9.38 3.27
N SER A 84 -0.10 -9.29 3.56
CA SER A 84 -1.11 -10.16 2.94
C SER A 84 -1.24 -9.89 1.44
N PHE A 85 -1.18 -8.62 1.03
CA PHE A 85 -1.05 -8.25 -0.38
C PHE A 85 0.17 -8.91 -1.04
N ALA A 86 1.34 -8.76 -0.43
CA ALA A 86 2.59 -9.25 -1.00
C ALA A 86 2.63 -10.77 -1.13
N ASN A 87 2.15 -11.51 -0.11
CA ASN A 87 2.05 -12.95 -0.15
C ASN A 87 1.09 -13.41 -1.26
N ALA A 88 -0.09 -12.80 -1.38
CA ALA A 88 -1.07 -13.14 -2.40
C ALA A 88 -0.58 -12.84 -3.83
N VAL A 89 0.13 -11.72 -4.04
CA VAL A 89 0.75 -11.42 -5.35
C VAL A 89 1.86 -12.41 -5.66
N ARG A 90 2.78 -12.66 -4.71
CA ARG A 90 3.93 -13.57 -4.89
C ARG A 90 3.51 -14.96 -5.37
N GLU A 91 2.41 -15.49 -4.84
CA GLU A 91 1.89 -16.81 -5.23
C GLU A 91 1.47 -16.91 -6.69
N ARG A 92 1.22 -15.77 -7.36
CA ARG A 92 0.73 -15.72 -8.74
C ARG A 92 1.74 -15.17 -9.74
N VAL A 93 2.81 -14.51 -9.29
CA VAL A 93 3.87 -14.07 -10.20
C VAL A 93 4.87 -15.20 -10.47
N GLU A 94 4.96 -15.58 -11.74
CA GLU A 94 5.86 -16.62 -12.22
C GLU A 94 7.34 -16.21 -12.10
N GLY A 95 8.24 -17.21 -12.20
CA GLY A 95 9.66 -16.97 -12.47
C GLY A 95 10.49 -16.51 -11.28
N GLY A 96 10.03 -16.75 -10.04
CA GLY A 96 10.82 -16.44 -8.84
C GLY A 96 11.00 -14.93 -8.60
N ALA A 97 10.03 -14.12 -9.04
CA ALA A 97 10.05 -12.69 -8.81
C ALA A 97 10.07 -12.35 -7.31
N VAL A 98 10.79 -11.29 -6.96
CA VAL A 98 10.85 -10.77 -5.59
C VAL A 98 9.88 -9.60 -5.47
N VAL A 99 9.01 -9.62 -4.45
CA VAL A 99 8.11 -8.52 -4.15
C VAL A 99 8.84 -7.53 -3.25
N GLY A 100 8.94 -6.28 -3.68
CA GLY A 100 9.52 -5.18 -2.90
C GLY A 100 8.45 -4.22 -2.40
N LEU A 101 8.38 -3.98 -1.10
CA LEU A 101 7.44 -3.04 -0.48
C LEU A 101 8.16 -1.74 -0.09
N VAL A 102 7.59 -0.61 -0.50
CA VAL A 102 8.11 0.73 -0.17
C VAL A 102 7.09 1.41 0.75
N PRO A 103 7.19 1.23 2.07
CA PRO A 103 6.28 1.86 3.03
C PRO A 103 6.51 3.37 3.08
N CYS A 104 5.45 4.14 2.96
CA CYS A 104 5.46 5.61 2.92
C CYS A 104 4.35 6.24 3.77
N ALA A 105 3.33 5.48 4.18
CA ALA A 105 2.15 6.02 4.86
C ALA A 105 2.46 6.63 6.23
N VAL A 106 1.72 7.69 6.60
CA VAL A 106 1.87 8.42 7.88
C VAL A 106 0.49 8.69 8.50
N GLY A 107 0.31 8.32 9.76
CA GLY A 107 -1.01 8.37 10.42
C GLY A 107 -1.52 9.79 10.70
N GLY A 108 -2.81 10.01 10.41
CA GLY A 108 -3.52 11.25 10.75
C GLY A 108 -3.28 12.43 9.79
N THR A 109 -2.79 12.15 8.59
CA THR A 109 -2.50 13.16 7.57
C THR A 109 -3.69 13.31 6.62
N ALA A 110 -4.10 14.54 6.34
CA ALA A 110 -5.06 14.87 5.29
C ALA A 110 -4.37 14.93 3.92
N LEU A 111 -5.15 14.83 2.83
CA LEU A 111 -4.63 14.77 1.47
C LEU A 111 -3.82 16.02 1.07
N LYS A 112 -4.11 17.17 1.69
CA LYS A 112 -3.33 18.41 1.48
C LYS A 112 -1.86 18.29 1.89
N GLU A 113 -1.54 17.46 2.89
CA GLU A 113 -0.16 17.21 3.34
C GLU A 113 0.62 16.33 2.36
N TRP A 114 -0.07 15.80 1.35
CA TRP A 114 0.47 14.99 0.25
C TRP A 114 0.54 15.77 -1.06
N ALA A 115 0.35 17.10 -1.04
CA ALA A 115 0.55 17.93 -2.22
C ALA A 115 2.02 17.93 -2.67
N ARG A 116 2.28 18.09 -3.97
CA ARG A 116 3.65 18.17 -4.51
C ARG A 116 4.40 19.33 -3.84
N GLY A 117 5.65 19.09 -3.43
CA GLY A 117 6.44 20.00 -2.61
C GLY A 117 6.27 19.83 -1.10
N GLU A 118 5.22 19.16 -0.62
CA GLU A 118 5.07 18.84 0.80
C GLU A 118 5.98 17.68 1.20
N HIS A 119 6.42 17.69 2.46
CA HIS A 119 7.41 16.73 2.97
C HIS A 119 7.02 15.25 2.75
N LEU A 120 5.74 14.90 2.94
CA LEU A 120 5.27 13.51 2.79
C LEU A 120 5.32 13.05 1.33
N TYR A 121 4.87 13.92 0.42
CA TYR A 121 4.95 13.67 -1.02
C TYR A 121 6.40 13.50 -1.48
N GLU A 122 7.28 14.45 -1.14
CA GLU A 122 8.68 14.41 -1.54
C GLU A 122 9.40 13.18 -0.95
N SER A 123 9.07 12.80 0.28
CA SER A 123 9.59 11.57 0.90
C SER A 123 9.14 10.32 0.15
N MET A 124 7.85 10.23 -0.22
CA MET A 124 7.32 9.10 -1.00
C MET A 124 8.00 8.99 -2.36
N VAL A 125 8.10 10.09 -3.12
CA VAL A 125 8.76 10.10 -4.43
C VAL A 125 10.24 9.75 -4.30
N ARG A 126 10.94 10.30 -3.30
CA ARG A 126 12.34 9.95 -3.03
C ARG A 126 12.49 8.46 -2.77
N ARG A 127 11.70 7.89 -1.84
CA ARG A 127 11.77 6.46 -1.50
C ARG A 127 11.46 5.57 -2.71
N ALA A 128 10.48 5.94 -3.52
CA ALA A 128 10.18 5.24 -4.76
C ALA A 128 11.37 5.25 -5.74
N ARG A 129 12.03 6.41 -5.95
CA ARG A 129 13.23 6.51 -6.80
C ARG A 129 14.42 5.71 -6.24
N GLU A 130 14.60 5.68 -4.93
CA GLU A 130 15.67 4.88 -4.30
C GLU A 130 15.42 3.38 -4.47
N SER A 131 14.16 2.95 -4.40
CA SER A 131 13.78 1.54 -4.47
C SER A 131 14.23 0.84 -5.78
N VAL A 132 14.31 1.58 -6.88
CA VAL A 132 14.70 1.07 -8.21
C VAL A 132 16.20 1.15 -8.51
N LYS A 133 17.01 1.84 -7.69
CA LYS A 133 18.46 2.00 -7.96
C LYS A 133 19.22 0.67 -8.02
N GLY A 134 18.77 -0.30 -7.23
CA GLY A 134 19.30 -1.66 -7.25
C GLY A 134 18.63 -2.55 -8.30
N GLY A 135 17.90 -2.00 -9.26
CA GLY A 135 17.07 -2.76 -10.20
C GLY A 135 15.70 -3.16 -9.64
N GLY A 136 14.80 -3.52 -10.56
CA GLY A 136 13.38 -3.73 -10.28
C GLY A 136 12.52 -2.65 -10.93
N GLU A 137 11.21 -2.87 -10.89
CA GLU A 137 10.23 -2.02 -11.55
C GLU A 137 9.08 -1.69 -10.59
N ILE A 138 8.69 -0.43 -10.55
CA ILE A 138 7.51 0.00 -9.78
C ILE A 138 6.26 -0.49 -10.54
N ARG A 139 5.50 -1.37 -9.91
CA ARG A 139 4.32 -2.03 -10.47
C ARG A 139 3.01 -1.37 -10.08
N ALA A 140 2.91 -0.81 -8.87
CA ALA A 140 1.75 0.00 -8.49
C ALA A 140 2.04 0.91 -7.28
N LEU A 141 1.21 1.96 -7.14
CA LEU A 141 0.97 2.65 -5.88
C LEU A 141 -0.32 2.12 -5.26
N LEU A 142 -0.22 1.59 -4.05
CA LEU A 142 -1.37 1.26 -3.19
C LEU A 142 -1.63 2.46 -2.28
N TRP A 143 -2.82 3.03 -2.35
CA TRP A 143 -3.20 4.25 -1.68
C TRP A 143 -4.41 4.04 -0.78
N TYR A 144 -4.24 4.20 0.54
CA TYR A 144 -5.37 4.19 1.47
C TYR A 144 -5.30 5.40 2.41
N GLN A 145 -6.11 6.40 2.06
CA GLN A 145 -6.23 7.66 2.78
C GLN A 145 -7.60 8.28 2.55
N GLY A 146 -8.02 9.13 3.48
CA GLY A 146 -9.14 10.05 3.31
C GLY A 146 -9.91 10.30 4.61
N GLU A 147 -9.66 9.51 5.65
CA GLU A 147 -10.37 9.59 6.92
C GLU A 147 -10.23 10.98 7.56
N SER A 148 -9.06 11.62 7.46
CA SER A 148 -8.85 12.97 8.00
C SER A 148 -9.48 14.08 7.16
N ASP A 149 -9.67 13.88 5.86
CA ASP A 149 -10.39 14.83 4.98
C ASP A 149 -11.91 14.83 5.23
N THR A 150 -12.43 13.86 6.01
CA THR A 150 -13.85 13.81 6.39
C THR A 150 -14.24 14.83 7.48
N TYR A 151 -13.26 15.50 8.09
CA TYR A 151 -13.50 16.42 9.21
C TYR A 151 -14.09 17.76 8.76
N HIS A 152 -13.50 18.38 7.75
CA HIS A 152 -13.94 19.67 7.21
C HIS A 152 -14.63 19.52 5.86
N GLN A 153 -15.74 20.22 5.68
CA GLN A 153 -16.49 20.19 4.42
C GLN A 153 -15.65 20.56 3.20
N HIS A 154 -14.84 21.61 3.32
CA HIS A 154 -14.01 22.09 2.21
C HIS A 154 -12.92 21.08 1.82
N ASP A 155 -12.42 20.28 2.76
CA ASP A 155 -11.45 19.22 2.46
C ASP A 155 -12.15 18.06 1.75
N ALA A 156 -13.32 17.64 2.24
CA ALA A 156 -14.13 16.60 1.59
C ALA A 156 -14.59 17.00 0.18
N GLU A 157 -14.97 18.27 -0.04
CA GLU A 157 -15.37 18.80 -1.35
C GLU A 157 -14.18 18.90 -2.32
N ALA A 158 -12.99 19.19 -1.82
CA ALA A 158 -11.77 19.29 -2.63
C ALA A 158 -11.10 17.92 -2.90
N TYR A 159 -11.56 16.85 -2.25
CA TYR A 159 -10.87 15.55 -2.24
C TYR A 159 -10.61 14.99 -3.64
N GLN A 160 -11.64 14.91 -4.49
CA GLN A 160 -11.51 14.35 -5.84
C GLN A 160 -10.41 15.06 -6.64
N GLY A 161 -10.47 16.40 -6.73
CA GLY A 161 -9.51 17.18 -7.50
C GLY A 161 -8.08 17.06 -6.95
N ARG A 162 -7.91 17.06 -5.62
CA ARG A 162 -6.60 16.85 -4.98
C ARG A 162 -6.05 15.45 -5.25
N MET A 163 -6.89 14.43 -5.28
CA MET A 163 -6.47 13.05 -5.53
C MET A 163 -6.05 12.85 -6.98
N GLU A 164 -6.78 13.43 -7.94
CA GLU A 164 -6.40 13.42 -9.35
C GLU A 164 -5.07 14.15 -9.59
N ILE A 165 -4.86 15.28 -8.91
CA ILE A 165 -3.58 16.01 -8.92
C ILE A 165 -2.44 15.16 -8.33
N LEU A 166 -2.66 14.51 -7.18
CA LEU A 166 -1.69 13.62 -6.56
C LEU A 166 -1.26 12.51 -7.54
N ILE A 167 -2.22 11.83 -8.16
CA ILE A 167 -1.96 10.75 -9.12
C ILE A 167 -1.11 11.25 -10.29
N ASN A 168 -1.47 12.39 -10.89
CA ASN A 168 -0.74 12.95 -12.01
C ASN A 168 0.69 13.37 -11.61
N ASN A 169 0.84 14.02 -10.45
CA ASN A 169 2.14 14.42 -9.93
C ASN A 169 3.05 13.20 -9.71
N VAL A 170 2.55 12.14 -9.07
CA VAL A 170 3.33 10.91 -8.83
C VAL A 170 3.78 10.30 -10.16
N ARG A 171 2.89 10.23 -11.16
CA ARG A 171 3.21 9.71 -12.49
C ARG A 171 4.28 10.54 -13.19
N GLU A 172 4.17 11.86 -13.15
CA GLU A 172 5.13 12.79 -13.72
C GLU A 172 6.50 12.66 -13.04
N ASP A 173 6.54 12.75 -11.71
CA ASP A 173 7.78 12.74 -10.94
C ASP A 173 8.49 11.39 -10.94
N LEU A 174 7.79 10.29 -11.15
CA LEU A 174 8.40 8.97 -11.34
C LEU A 174 8.69 8.66 -12.81
N GLY A 175 8.24 9.49 -13.76
CA GLY A 175 8.38 9.22 -15.20
C GLY A 175 7.57 8.00 -15.66
N LEU A 176 6.47 7.69 -14.98
CA LEU A 176 5.63 6.51 -15.21
C LEU A 176 4.19 6.95 -15.56
N PRO A 177 3.92 7.39 -16.81
CA PRO A 177 2.64 8.00 -17.19
C PRO A 177 1.42 7.08 -17.05
N LEU A 178 1.65 5.76 -17.02
CA LEU A 178 0.61 4.74 -16.86
C LEU A 178 0.78 3.93 -15.56
N LEU A 179 1.50 4.45 -14.56
CA LEU A 179 1.66 3.78 -13.26
C LEU A 179 0.28 3.37 -12.71
N PRO A 180 0.07 2.07 -12.46
CA PRO A 180 -1.15 1.59 -11.82
C PRO A 180 -1.31 2.18 -10.42
N ILE A 181 -2.49 2.71 -10.13
CA ILE A 181 -2.87 3.18 -8.80
C ILE A 181 -4.07 2.38 -8.33
N ILE A 182 -3.96 1.78 -7.16
CA ILE A 182 -5.08 1.11 -6.48
C ILE A 182 -5.38 1.92 -5.24
N GLN A 183 -6.49 2.66 -5.27
CA GLN A 183 -6.96 3.40 -4.11
C GLN A 183 -8.05 2.65 -3.37
N VAL A 184 -8.26 3.00 -2.10
CA VAL A 184 -9.26 2.39 -1.24
C VAL A 184 -10.31 3.42 -0.85
N ALA A 185 -11.58 3.15 -1.14
CA ALA A 185 -12.68 3.92 -0.60
C ALA A 185 -12.80 3.66 0.91
N ILE A 186 -12.70 4.71 1.71
CA ILE A 186 -12.56 4.62 3.18
C ILE A 186 -13.78 3.97 3.84
N VAL A 187 -13.58 3.15 4.87
CA VAL A 187 -14.70 2.54 5.63
C VAL A 187 -15.15 3.39 6.83
N SER A 188 -14.30 4.30 7.29
CA SER A 188 -14.45 5.11 8.50
C SER A 188 -13.92 6.53 8.24
N GLY A 189 -14.10 7.45 9.18
CA GLY A 189 -13.57 8.81 9.08
C GLY A 189 -13.54 9.54 10.42
N ASP A 190 -12.72 10.59 10.49
CA ASP A 190 -12.58 11.46 11.67
C ASP A 190 -13.75 12.45 11.83
N GLY A 191 -14.63 12.58 10.83
CA GLY A 191 -15.74 13.52 10.84
C GLY A 191 -16.97 13.08 10.03
N ARG A 192 -17.88 14.03 9.82
CA ARG A 192 -19.23 13.77 9.30
C ARG A 192 -19.33 13.66 7.77
N TYR A 193 -18.24 13.90 7.04
CA TYR A 193 -18.25 13.97 5.57
C TYR A 193 -17.71 12.69 4.90
N ILE A 194 -17.82 11.54 5.57
CA ILE A 194 -17.34 10.23 5.07
C ILE A 194 -17.92 9.92 3.68
N GLU A 195 -19.24 10.01 3.52
CA GLU A 195 -19.89 9.68 2.24
C GLU A 195 -19.42 10.60 1.11
N LYS A 196 -19.12 11.88 1.39
CA LYS A 196 -18.59 12.83 0.38
C LYS A 196 -17.20 12.43 -0.10
N VAL A 197 -16.31 12.03 0.82
CA VAL A 197 -14.97 11.54 0.49
C VAL A 197 -15.06 10.21 -0.26
N ARG A 198 -15.91 9.26 0.20
CA ARG A 198 -16.14 7.98 -0.48
C ARG A 198 -16.68 8.16 -1.89
N GLU A 199 -17.68 9.01 -2.08
CA GLU A 199 -18.21 9.35 -3.40
C GLU A 199 -17.11 9.89 -4.31
N SER A 200 -16.23 10.75 -3.77
CA SER A 200 -15.10 11.29 -4.52
C SER A 200 -14.13 10.17 -4.94
N GLN A 201 -13.75 9.28 -4.02
CA GLN A 201 -12.86 8.14 -4.29
C GLN A 201 -13.42 7.20 -5.36
N LEU A 202 -14.72 6.89 -5.29
CA LEU A 202 -15.40 5.98 -6.22
C LEU A 202 -15.65 6.60 -7.61
N ARG A 203 -15.70 7.94 -7.71
CA ARG A 203 -15.93 8.66 -8.98
C ARG A 203 -14.67 8.92 -9.80
N ILE A 204 -13.48 8.79 -9.20
CA ILE A 204 -12.21 9.02 -9.91
C ILE A 204 -12.14 8.09 -11.12
N ASN A 205 -12.04 8.70 -12.30
CA ASN A 205 -12.01 8.01 -13.58
C ASN A 205 -10.77 8.43 -14.36
N LEU A 206 -9.62 7.86 -13.99
CA LEU A 206 -8.34 8.09 -14.65
C LEU A 206 -7.81 6.77 -15.23
N PRO A 207 -7.08 6.79 -16.35
CA PRO A 207 -6.47 5.58 -16.91
C PRO A 207 -5.59 4.88 -15.88
N LYS A 208 -5.64 3.54 -15.82
CA LYS A 208 -4.84 2.71 -14.90
C LYS A 208 -5.03 3.08 -13.41
N VAL A 209 -6.23 3.53 -13.04
CA VAL A 209 -6.62 3.75 -11.64
C VAL A 209 -7.83 2.88 -11.35
N VAL A 210 -7.78 2.13 -10.25
CA VAL A 210 -8.93 1.36 -9.74
C VAL A 210 -9.17 1.73 -8.27
N CYS A 211 -10.43 1.72 -7.87
CA CYS A 211 -10.85 1.98 -6.49
C CYS A 211 -11.50 0.71 -5.95
N ILE A 212 -10.95 0.15 -4.87
CA ILE A 212 -11.60 -0.94 -4.12
C ILE A 212 -12.37 -0.34 -2.95
N ASP A 213 -13.45 -0.99 -2.53
CA ASP A 213 -14.30 -0.47 -1.45
C ASP A 213 -14.07 -1.23 -0.14
N ALA A 214 -13.54 -0.55 0.89
CA ALA A 214 -13.37 -1.14 2.22
C ALA A 214 -14.68 -1.24 3.02
N LYS A 215 -15.81 -0.75 2.49
CA LYS A 215 -17.10 -0.79 3.19
C LYS A 215 -17.47 -2.22 3.59
N GLY A 216 -17.82 -2.38 4.86
CA GLY A 216 -18.18 -3.67 5.45
C GLY A 216 -17.00 -4.44 6.05
N LEU A 217 -15.77 -3.95 5.90
CA LEU A 217 -14.64 -4.43 6.71
C LEU A 217 -14.82 -4.00 8.18
N GLU A 218 -14.39 -4.86 9.09
CA GLU A 218 -14.55 -4.67 10.52
C GLU A 218 -13.55 -3.65 11.08
N LEU A 219 -14.07 -2.76 11.90
CA LEU A 219 -13.29 -1.76 12.62
C LEU A 219 -12.98 -2.26 14.02
N LYS A 220 -11.85 -1.81 14.55
CA LYS A 220 -11.49 -1.94 15.96
C LYS A 220 -12.50 -1.21 16.83
N GLY A 221 -12.39 -1.40 18.15
CA GLY A 221 -13.22 -0.70 19.13
C GLY A 221 -13.04 0.84 19.17
N ASP A 222 -12.11 1.41 18.38
CA ASP A 222 -12.00 2.85 18.18
C ASP A 222 -12.90 3.38 17.05
N HIS A 223 -13.59 2.49 16.33
CA HIS A 223 -14.48 2.78 15.19
C HIS A 223 -13.80 3.58 14.07
N LEU A 224 -12.46 3.54 13.98
CA LEU A 224 -11.68 4.28 12.99
C LEU A 224 -10.72 3.37 12.24
N HIS A 225 -10.04 2.47 12.92
CA HIS A 225 -9.01 1.64 12.31
C HIS A 225 -9.51 0.22 12.04
N LEU A 226 -9.05 -0.38 10.94
CA LEU A 226 -9.35 -1.77 10.62
C LEU A 226 -8.76 -2.74 11.65
N THR A 227 -9.48 -3.84 11.91
CA THR A 227 -8.95 -4.99 12.66
C THR A 227 -7.83 -5.70 11.89
N THR A 228 -7.06 -6.56 12.56
CA THR A 228 -6.04 -7.40 11.90
C THR A 228 -6.65 -8.24 10.76
N GLU A 229 -7.76 -8.92 11.02
CA GLU A 229 -8.46 -9.73 10.00
C GLU A 229 -8.95 -8.91 8.81
N SER A 230 -9.44 -7.69 9.08
CA SER A 230 -9.85 -6.78 8.03
C SER A 230 -8.70 -6.27 7.19
N GLN A 231 -7.51 -6.10 7.79
CA GLN A 231 -6.28 -5.76 7.05
C GLN A 231 -5.81 -6.93 6.16
N VAL A 232 -5.91 -8.17 6.66
CA VAL A 232 -5.65 -9.36 5.84
C VAL A 232 -6.57 -9.38 4.62
N ARG A 233 -7.88 -9.22 4.86
CA ARG A 233 -8.89 -9.18 3.78
C ARG A 233 -8.65 -8.04 2.80
N LEU A 234 -8.33 -6.84 3.30
CA LEU A 234 -8.01 -5.70 2.43
C LEU A 234 -6.79 -5.98 1.56
N GLY A 235 -5.74 -6.60 2.09
CA GLY A 235 -4.55 -6.98 1.31
C GLY A 235 -4.88 -7.96 0.18
N HIS A 236 -5.75 -8.94 0.42
CA HIS A 236 -6.26 -9.82 -0.64
C HIS A 236 -7.07 -9.06 -1.70
N MET A 237 -7.94 -8.12 -1.29
CA MET A 237 -8.71 -7.29 -2.23
C MET A 237 -7.79 -6.41 -3.09
N LEU A 238 -6.73 -5.84 -2.51
CA LEU A 238 -5.71 -5.08 -3.24
C LEU A 238 -4.95 -5.99 -4.24
N ALA A 239 -4.60 -7.21 -3.82
CA ALA A 239 -3.88 -8.15 -4.66
C ALA A 239 -4.75 -8.60 -5.84
N GLU A 240 -6.01 -8.96 -5.59
CA GLU A 240 -6.97 -9.31 -6.63
C GLU A 240 -7.18 -8.17 -7.63
N ALA A 241 -7.33 -6.93 -7.14
CA ALA A 241 -7.44 -5.76 -7.99
C ALA A 241 -6.18 -5.57 -8.87
N TYR A 242 -4.99 -5.75 -8.31
CA TYR A 242 -3.73 -5.68 -9.05
C TYR A 242 -3.67 -6.77 -10.14
N LEU A 243 -3.84 -8.02 -9.75
CA LEU A 243 -3.72 -9.19 -10.60
C LEU A 243 -4.73 -9.20 -11.75
N THR A 244 -5.96 -8.71 -11.50
CA THR A 244 -7.03 -8.72 -12.51
C THR A 244 -6.88 -7.59 -13.53
N ASN A 245 -6.36 -6.43 -13.11
CA ASN A 245 -6.37 -5.22 -13.96
C ASN A 245 -5.02 -4.89 -14.58
N PHE A 246 -3.91 -5.35 -13.97
CA PHE A 246 -2.58 -4.85 -14.29
C PHE A 246 -1.50 -5.91 -14.47
N ASP A 247 -1.69 -7.13 -13.96
CA ASP A 247 -0.75 -8.22 -14.23
C ASP A 247 -0.91 -8.70 -15.68
N PRO A 248 0.17 -8.67 -16.49
CA PRO A 248 0.12 -9.14 -17.88
C PRO A 248 0.01 -10.67 -18.02
N SER A 249 0.23 -11.43 -16.95
CA SER A 249 0.10 -12.89 -16.98
C SER A 249 -1.37 -13.30 -17.02
N PRO A 250 -1.80 -14.15 -17.97
CA PRO A 250 -3.19 -14.60 -18.03
C PRO A 250 -3.55 -15.36 -16.75
N LEU A 251 -4.68 -14.99 -16.14
CA LEU A 251 -5.29 -15.78 -15.06
C LEU A 251 -5.39 -17.22 -15.55
N ALA A 252 -4.66 -18.14 -14.91
CA ALA A 252 -4.73 -19.56 -15.24
C ALA A 252 -6.20 -19.97 -15.21
N SER A 253 -6.74 -20.36 -16.37
CA SER A 253 -8.10 -20.85 -16.46
C SER A 253 -8.21 -22.07 -15.57
N SER A 254 -9.13 -22.05 -14.62
CA SER A 254 -9.47 -23.22 -13.83
C SER A 254 -9.96 -24.30 -14.79
N SER A 255 -9.08 -25.24 -15.14
CA SER A 255 -9.48 -26.45 -15.86
C SER A 255 -10.39 -27.23 -14.93
N SER A 256 -11.70 -27.18 -15.21
CA SER A 256 -12.66 -28.13 -14.65
C SER A 256 -12.18 -29.54 -14.96
N ALA A 257 -11.83 -30.28 -13.91
CA ALA A 257 -11.59 -31.71 -14.02
C ALA A 257 -12.87 -32.37 -14.53
N SER A 258 -12.81 -32.91 -15.75
CA SER A 258 -13.72 -33.94 -16.20
C SER A 258 -13.32 -35.23 -15.48
N GLU A 259 -14.13 -35.67 -14.52
CA GLU A 259 -14.07 -37.03 -13.99
C GLU A 259 -14.67 -38.04 -14.99
N PRO A 260 -14.19 -39.29 -14.98
CA PRO A 260 -14.51 -40.32 -15.99
C PRO A 260 -15.93 -40.89 -15.90
#